data_AF-A0A673LHZ1-F1
#
_entry.id   AF-A0A673LHZ1-F1
#
_cell.length_a   1.000
_cell.length_b   1.000
_cell.length_c   1.000
_cell.angle_alpha   90.00
_cell.angle_beta   90.00
_cell.angle_gamma   90.00
#
_symmetry.space_group_name_H-M   'P 1'
#
loop_
_entity.id
_entity.type
_entity.pdbx_description
1 polymer ?
#
loop_
_entity_poly.entity_id
_entity_poly.type
_entity_poly.pdbx_seq_one_letter_code
_entity_poly.pdbx_strand_id
1 'polypeptide(L)'
;MRHLDPSSSSGAAAPISGSPSCGLSSTCEPAGVRVDRVMLYEGLREVEIIEDCHCEAKMSWCVRVPSLKTYHSETPYESVIDAGKCVGSKGAPEGFSCVPTKFDSTLIETPNKVELIQTVAQCKLMEGCYRIPYVEYHYEITYNDDGVKVESLREIDVGRCLGSCTSGSRCLLRSASDLGECLLWAEGQGNACVPQDYESHTFLSQHGQIRTVLAITSCLCQS
;
A
#
# COMPACT_ATOMS: atom_id res chain seq x y z
N MET A 1 71.31 16.03 13.09
CA MET A 1 70.26 16.54 12.19
C MET A 1 69.18 15.48 12.11
N ARG A 2 68.04 15.74 12.74
CA ARG A 2 66.88 14.83 12.78
C ARG A 2 66.01 15.14 11.55
N HIS A 3 65.80 14.15 10.70
CA HIS A 3 64.83 14.22 9.61
C HIS A 3 63.42 14.12 10.19
N LEU A 4 62.58 15.09 9.84
CA LEU A 4 61.15 15.12 10.08
C LEU A 4 60.46 14.51 8.87
N ASP A 5 59.74 13.40 9.06
CA ASP A 5 58.71 12.94 8.13
C ASP A 5 57.34 13.39 8.67
N PRO A 6 56.49 14.06 7.87
CA PRO A 6 55.16 14.45 8.29
C PRO A 6 54.14 13.33 8.04
N SER A 7 53.35 13.11 9.09
CA SER A 7 52.21 12.22 9.22
C SER A 7 51.13 12.48 8.16
N SER A 8 50.76 11.45 7.40
CA SER A 8 49.52 11.41 6.60
C SER A 8 48.38 10.93 7.51
N SER A 9 47.66 11.87 8.12
CA SER A 9 46.39 11.58 8.79
C SER A 9 45.26 11.70 7.77
N SER A 10 44.68 10.56 7.38
CA SER A 10 43.40 10.49 6.67
C SER A 10 42.31 11.07 7.54
N GLY A 11 42.02 12.36 7.35
CA GLY A 11 40.88 13.04 7.95
C GLY A 11 39.60 12.51 7.31
N ALA A 12 38.88 11.65 8.02
CA ALA A 12 37.47 11.41 7.75
C ALA A 12 36.76 12.77 7.85
N ALA A 13 36.22 13.24 6.72
CA ALA A 13 35.46 14.48 6.67
C ALA A 13 34.24 14.33 7.59
N ALA A 14 34.09 15.25 8.53
CA ALA A 14 32.90 15.38 9.35
C ALA A 14 31.67 15.56 8.43
N PRO A 15 30.53 14.92 8.73
CA PRO A 15 29.34 15.04 7.91
C PRO A 15 28.89 16.50 7.88
N ILE A 16 28.70 17.04 6.68
CA ILE A 16 28.17 18.38 6.45
C ILE A 16 26.75 18.39 7.00
N SER A 17 26.51 19.19 8.03
CA SER A 17 25.18 19.38 8.61
C SER A 17 24.22 19.87 7.54
N GLY A 18 23.26 19.03 7.15
CA GLY A 18 22.21 19.35 6.17
C GLY A 18 22.21 18.51 4.89
N SER A 19 23.16 17.60 4.68
CA SER A 19 23.04 16.65 3.56
C SER A 19 22.03 15.53 3.89
N PRO A 20 21.13 15.15 2.96
CA PRO A 20 20.24 14.02 3.17
C PRO A 20 21.04 12.74 3.44
N SER A 21 20.58 11.91 4.38
CA SER A 21 21.25 10.66 4.77
C SER A 21 21.43 9.69 3.59
N CYS A 22 20.54 9.78 2.60
CA CYS A 22 20.64 9.10 1.33
C CYS A 22 20.98 10.10 0.20
N GLY A 23 21.78 9.67 -0.77
CA GLY A 23 22.11 10.47 -1.95
C GLY A 23 20.88 10.79 -2.81
N LEU A 24 21.00 11.77 -3.71
CA LEU A 24 19.89 12.29 -4.53
C LEU A 24 19.18 11.21 -5.38
N SER A 25 19.89 10.16 -5.78
CA SER A 25 19.40 9.04 -6.59
C SER A 25 18.83 7.86 -5.76
N SER A 26 18.78 8.01 -4.44
CA SER A 26 18.33 6.98 -3.50
C SER A 26 17.21 7.49 -2.60
N THR A 27 16.42 6.55 -2.07
CA THR A 27 15.38 6.80 -1.08
C THR A 27 15.68 5.97 0.16
N CYS A 28 15.41 6.54 1.33
CA CYS A 28 15.49 5.81 2.60
C CYS A 28 14.33 4.83 2.69
N GLU A 29 14.62 3.54 2.75
CA GLU A 29 13.63 2.47 2.82
C GLU A 29 13.82 1.67 4.12
N PRO A 30 12.74 1.20 4.76
CA PRO A 30 12.85 0.33 5.93
C PRO A 30 13.57 -0.99 5.57
N ALA A 31 14.58 -1.34 6.37
CA ALA A 31 15.32 -2.60 6.28
C ALA A 31 14.74 -3.68 7.22
N GLY A 32 14.13 -3.26 8.32
CA GLY A 32 13.42 -4.12 9.27
C GLY A 32 12.14 -3.45 9.75
N VAL A 33 11.02 -4.18 9.67
CA VAL A 33 9.70 -3.70 10.14
C VAL A 33 9.07 -4.76 11.03
N ARG A 34 8.72 -4.36 12.24
CA ARG A 34 7.97 -5.17 13.21
C ARG A 34 6.56 -4.63 13.37
N VAL A 35 5.58 -5.52 13.44
CA VAL A 35 4.16 -5.16 13.60
C VAL A 35 3.74 -5.43 15.04
N ASP A 36 3.38 -4.37 15.74
CA ASP A 36 2.93 -4.42 17.13
C ASP A 36 1.46 -4.08 17.25
N ARG A 37 0.80 -4.73 18.21
CA ARG A 37 -0.59 -4.49 18.57
C ARG A 37 -0.65 -3.70 19.87
N VAL A 38 -1.09 -2.45 19.77
CA VAL A 38 -1.23 -1.55 20.91
C VAL A 38 -2.70 -1.34 21.25
N MET A 39 -3.02 -1.38 22.54
CA MET A 39 -4.35 -1.08 23.04
C MET A 39 -4.48 0.43 23.25
N LEU A 40 -5.24 1.10 22.38
CA LEU A 40 -5.59 2.51 22.51
C LEU A 40 -6.98 2.68 23.12
N TYR A 41 -7.34 3.89 23.54
CA TYR A 41 -8.67 4.20 24.05
C TYR A 41 -9.77 3.92 23.01
N GLU A 42 -9.47 4.10 21.73
CA GLU A 42 -10.39 3.82 20.62
C GLU A 42 -10.45 2.34 20.22
N GLY A 43 -9.55 1.51 20.77
CA GLY A 43 -9.49 0.08 20.47
C GLY A 43 -8.09 -0.42 20.12
N LEU A 44 -8.03 -1.67 19.67
CA LEU A 44 -6.77 -2.32 19.31
C LEU A 44 -6.30 -1.78 17.97
N ARG A 45 -5.03 -1.37 17.92
CA ARG A 45 -4.43 -0.81 16.71
C ARG A 45 -3.13 -1.52 16.40
N GLU A 46 -2.92 -1.80 15.13
CA GLU A 46 -1.64 -2.26 14.62
C GLU A 46 -0.77 -1.07 14.26
N VAL A 47 0.50 -1.14 14.66
CA VAL A 47 1.52 -0.15 14.35
C VAL A 47 2.75 -0.83 13.77
N GLU A 48 3.33 -0.21 12.76
CA GLU A 48 4.58 -0.64 12.16
C GLU A 48 5.73 0.10 12.84
N ILE A 49 6.67 -0.67 13.39
CA ILE A 49 7.88 -0.19 14.02
C ILE A 49 9.03 -0.45 13.05
N ILE A 50 9.64 0.64 12.57
CA ILE A 50 10.82 0.58 11.72
C ILE A 50 12.03 0.42 12.64
N GLU A 51 12.72 -0.70 12.52
CA GLU A 51 13.87 -1.04 13.37
C GLU A 51 15.18 -0.55 12.76
N ASP A 52 15.27 -0.55 11.42
CA ASP A 52 16.43 -0.08 10.67
C ASP A 52 16.01 0.42 9.28
N CYS A 53 16.85 1.23 8.66
CA CYS A 53 16.66 1.80 7.33
C CYS A 53 17.92 1.68 6.47
N HIS A 54 17.75 1.49 5.17
CA HIS A 54 18.83 1.53 4.18
C HIS A 54 18.50 2.45 3.01
N CYS A 55 19.52 2.90 2.29
CA CYS A 55 19.32 3.69 1.07
C CYS A 55 19.17 2.76 -0.13
N GLU A 56 17.99 2.77 -0.75
CA GLU A 56 17.67 1.99 -1.95
C GLU A 56 17.69 2.89 -3.18
N ALA A 57 18.12 2.37 -4.33
CA ALA A 57 18.11 3.15 -5.56
C ALA A 57 16.67 3.45 -6.03
N LYS A 58 16.43 4.66 -6.52
CA LYS A 58 15.13 5.04 -7.08
C LYS A 58 14.86 4.25 -8.36
N MET A 59 13.74 3.51 -8.39
CA MET A 59 13.31 2.78 -9.57
C MET A 59 12.55 3.69 -10.54
N SER A 60 12.83 3.59 -11.84
CA SER A 60 12.16 4.40 -12.88
C SER A 60 10.91 3.77 -13.47
N TRP A 61 10.65 2.49 -13.19
CA TRP A 61 9.43 1.78 -13.57
C TRP A 61 8.71 1.26 -12.32
N CYS A 62 7.39 1.13 -12.43
CA CYS A 62 6.56 0.62 -11.33
C CYS A 62 6.75 -0.88 -11.17
N VAL A 63 7.16 -1.31 -9.97
CA VAL A 63 7.45 -2.70 -9.66
C VAL A 63 7.08 -3.03 -8.22
N ARG A 64 6.65 -4.28 -8.00
CA ARG A 64 6.51 -4.85 -6.66
C ARG A 64 7.88 -5.25 -6.14
N VAL A 65 8.26 -4.76 -4.96
CA VAL A 65 9.45 -5.22 -4.25
C VAL A 65 9.07 -5.86 -2.91
N PRO A 66 9.91 -6.74 -2.36
CA PRO A 66 9.69 -7.31 -1.05
C PRO A 66 9.59 -6.22 0.04
N SER A 67 8.72 -6.45 1.00
CA SER A 67 8.56 -5.64 2.20
C SER A 67 8.30 -6.57 3.38
N LEU A 68 9.38 -7.04 4.00
CA LEU A 68 9.31 -8.00 5.09
C LEU A 68 8.75 -7.34 6.35
N LYS A 69 7.78 -8.00 6.98
CA LYS A 69 7.17 -7.59 8.23
C LYS A 69 7.20 -8.75 9.22
N THR A 70 7.67 -8.48 10.43
CA THR A 70 7.69 -9.44 11.54
C THR A 70 6.46 -9.26 12.41
N TYR A 71 5.60 -10.27 12.47
CA TYR A 71 4.40 -10.31 13.30
C TYR A 71 4.66 -11.12 14.57
N HIS A 72 3.96 -10.77 15.66
CA HIS A 72 4.01 -11.51 16.94
C HIS A 72 5.42 -11.75 17.48
N SER A 73 6.28 -10.74 17.34
CA SER A 73 7.68 -10.85 17.71
C SER A 73 7.88 -11.22 19.18
N GLU A 74 8.95 -11.97 19.45
CA GLU A 74 9.31 -12.47 20.79
C GLU A 74 8.27 -13.43 21.38
N THR A 75 7.44 -14.04 20.53
CA THR A 75 6.49 -15.09 20.93
C THR A 75 6.69 -16.37 20.11
N PRO A 76 6.15 -17.52 20.56
CA PRO A 76 6.18 -18.76 19.76
C PRO A 76 5.45 -18.66 18.41
N TYR A 77 4.68 -17.59 18.18
CA TYR A 77 3.92 -17.34 16.95
C TYR A 77 4.62 -16.35 16.00
N GLU A 78 5.87 -15.98 16.30
CA GLU A 78 6.64 -15.05 15.47
C GLU A 78 6.70 -15.52 14.01
N SER A 79 6.29 -14.65 13.10
CA SER A 79 6.21 -14.94 11.67
C SER A 79 6.70 -13.76 10.85
N VAL A 80 7.57 -14.02 9.87
CA VAL A 80 8.06 -13.01 8.93
C VAL A 80 7.36 -13.17 7.59
N ILE A 81 6.64 -12.14 7.17
CA ILE A 81 5.83 -12.15 5.94
C ILE A 81 6.30 -11.07 5.00
N ASP A 82 6.47 -11.43 3.73
CA ASP A 82 6.62 -10.45 2.66
C ASP A 82 5.26 -9.83 2.33
N ALA A 83 4.94 -8.71 2.98
CA ALA A 83 3.73 -7.95 2.69
C ALA A 83 3.77 -7.32 1.28
N GLY A 84 4.96 -7.15 0.71
CA GLY A 84 5.18 -6.48 -0.57
C GLY A 84 4.87 -4.98 -0.52
N LYS A 85 5.58 -4.22 -1.36
CA LYS A 85 5.29 -2.80 -1.59
C LYS A 85 5.50 -2.43 -3.06
N CYS A 86 4.86 -1.35 -3.48
CA CYS A 86 5.02 -0.81 -4.81
C CYS A 86 6.03 0.33 -4.79
N VAL A 87 7.07 0.20 -5.62
CA VAL A 87 8.09 1.23 -5.78
C VAL A 87 8.23 1.57 -7.25
N GLY A 88 8.59 2.83 -7.52
CA GLY A 88 8.71 3.37 -8.86
C GLY A 88 8.41 4.86 -8.85
N SER A 89 8.98 5.59 -9.79
CA SER A 89 8.65 6.99 -9.97
C SER A 89 7.15 7.16 -10.28
N LYS A 90 6.61 8.33 -9.91
CA LYS A 90 5.39 8.86 -10.53
C LYS A 90 5.72 9.00 -12.01
N GLY A 91 5.28 8.04 -12.83
CA GLY A 91 5.56 8.06 -14.26
C GLY A 91 5.02 9.34 -14.86
N ALA A 92 5.66 9.87 -15.91
CA ALA A 92 4.98 10.77 -16.83
C ALA A 92 3.90 9.92 -17.55
N PRO A 93 2.62 10.34 -17.60
CA PRO A 93 2.10 11.71 -17.39
C PRO A 93 1.73 12.05 -15.93
N GLU A 94 1.60 13.35 -15.64
CA GLU A 94 1.18 13.87 -14.33
C GLU A 94 -0.12 13.19 -13.85
N GLY A 95 -0.21 12.91 -12.54
CA GLY A 95 -1.39 12.30 -11.92
C GLY A 95 -1.34 10.78 -11.75
N PHE A 96 -0.29 10.12 -12.27
CA PHE A 96 -0.10 8.68 -12.11
C PHE A 96 0.85 8.34 -10.96
N SER A 97 0.56 7.26 -10.23
CA SER A 97 1.38 6.73 -9.14
C SER A 97 1.52 5.22 -9.21
N CYS A 98 2.67 4.70 -8.78
CA CYS A 98 2.89 3.25 -8.69
C CYS A 98 2.16 2.70 -7.47
N VAL A 99 1.13 1.90 -7.69
CA VAL A 99 0.19 1.45 -6.64
C VAL A 99 -0.15 -0.03 -6.77
N PRO A 100 -0.58 -0.69 -5.69
CA PRO A 100 -0.99 -2.09 -5.73
C PRO A 100 -2.33 -2.26 -6.45
N THR A 101 -2.39 -3.21 -7.38
CA THR A 101 -3.60 -3.50 -8.18
C THR A 101 -4.11 -4.91 -8.03
N LYS A 102 -3.30 -5.78 -7.42
CA LYS A 102 -3.69 -7.13 -7.06
C LYS A 102 -3.11 -7.44 -5.69
N PHE A 103 -3.92 -8.10 -4.87
CA PHE A 103 -3.54 -8.57 -3.55
C PHE A 103 -3.72 -10.08 -3.49
N ASP A 104 -2.80 -10.73 -2.79
CA ASP A 104 -2.94 -12.11 -2.35
C ASP A 104 -3.10 -12.09 -0.82
N SER A 105 -3.11 -13.28 -0.21
CA SER A 105 -3.19 -13.39 1.23
C SER A 105 -2.28 -14.50 1.75
N THR A 106 -1.83 -14.34 2.99
CA THR A 106 -0.99 -15.31 3.69
C THR A 106 -1.54 -15.50 5.09
N LEU A 107 -1.65 -16.76 5.52
CA LEU A 107 -2.10 -17.10 6.86
C LEU A 107 -0.91 -17.12 7.81
N ILE A 108 -1.04 -16.47 8.96
CA ILE A 108 -0.09 -16.57 10.06
C ILE A 108 -0.75 -17.24 11.26
N GLU A 109 0.03 -18.02 12.01
CA GLU A 109 -0.43 -18.61 13.25
C GLU A 109 -0.51 -17.53 14.34
N THR A 110 -1.54 -17.62 15.18
CA THR A 110 -1.73 -16.72 16.31
C THR A 110 -2.18 -17.53 17.53
N PRO A 111 -2.10 -16.95 18.75
CA PRO A 111 -2.71 -17.57 19.92
C PRO A 111 -4.21 -17.87 19.74
N ASN A 112 -4.88 -17.16 18.82
CA ASN A 112 -6.31 -17.28 18.51
C ASN A 112 -6.57 -18.08 17.22
N LYS A 113 -5.67 -19.02 16.86
CA LYS A 113 -5.64 -19.88 15.65
C LYS A 113 -4.84 -19.28 14.51
N VAL A 114 -5.51 -18.70 13.52
CA VAL A 114 -4.89 -18.21 12.29
C VAL A 114 -5.45 -16.85 11.96
N GLU A 115 -4.60 -16.02 11.38
CA GLU A 115 -4.94 -14.69 10.92
C GLU A 115 -4.55 -14.54 9.46
N LEU A 116 -5.39 -13.84 8.69
CA LEU A 116 -5.19 -13.60 7.27
C LEU A 116 -4.54 -12.23 7.05
N ILE A 117 -3.30 -12.24 6.56
CA ILE A 117 -2.57 -11.04 6.18
C ILE A 117 -2.68 -10.82 4.67
N GLN A 118 -3.13 -9.64 4.27
CA GLN A 118 -3.18 -9.26 2.86
C GLN A 118 -1.79 -8.84 2.36
N THR A 119 -1.35 -9.37 1.22
CA THR A 119 -0.04 -9.09 0.63
C THR A 119 -0.19 -8.50 -0.78
N VAL A 120 0.73 -7.64 -1.19
CA VAL A 120 0.75 -7.06 -2.53
C VAL A 120 1.27 -8.09 -3.52
N ALA A 121 0.46 -8.43 -4.52
CA ALA A 121 0.81 -9.39 -5.57
C ALA A 121 1.28 -8.70 -6.85
N GLN A 122 0.67 -7.57 -7.20
CA GLN A 122 0.99 -6.83 -8.42
C GLN A 122 0.89 -5.33 -8.20
N CYS A 123 1.84 -4.59 -8.78
CA CYS A 123 1.85 -3.14 -8.84
C CYS A 123 1.70 -2.69 -10.29
N LYS A 124 0.98 -1.60 -10.51
CA LYS A 124 0.91 -0.91 -11.81
C LYS A 124 0.87 0.59 -11.60
N LEU A 125 1.20 1.30 -12.67
CA LEU A 125 1.02 2.74 -12.73
C LEU A 125 -0.47 3.02 -12.94
N MET A 126 -1.12 3.67 -11.98
CA MET A 126 -2.55 4.01 -12.03
C MET A 126 -2.76 5.49 -11.73
N GLU A 127 -3.91 6.00 -12.16
CA GLU A 127 -4.38 7.35 -11.81
C GLU A 127 -4.67 7.46 -10.31
N GLY A 128 -4.85 8.70 -9.83
CA GLY A 128 -5.06 8.99 -8.41
C GLY A 128 -6.23 8.25 -7.75
N CYS A 129 -7.27 7.89 -8.50
CA CYS A 129 -8.41 7.11 -8.01
C CYS A 129 -8.72 5.99 -9.02
N TYR A 130 -8.73 4.75 -8.56
CA TYR A 130 -8.83 3.58 -9.43
C TYR A 130 -9.64 2.45 -8.79
N ARG A 131 -10.19 1.59 -9.65
CA ARG A 131 -10.90 0.37 -9.24
C ARG A 131 -9.92 -0.78 -9.06
N ILE A 132 -10.05 -1.54 -7.98
CA ILE A 132 -9.43 -2.86 -7.81
C ILE A 132 -10.50 -3.96 -7.81
N PRO A 133 -10.17 -5.19 -8.25
CA PRO A 133 -11.05 -6.34 -8.08
C PRO A 133 -11.27 -6.66 -6.59
N TYR A 134 -12.51 -6.98 -6.24
CA TYR A 134 -12.90 -7.48 -4.92
C TYR A 134 -14.06 -8.45 -5.10
N VAL A 135 -13.80 -9.75 -4.89
CA VAL A 135 -14.76 -10.81 -5.15
C VAL A 135 -15.61 -11.10 -3.91
N GLU A 136 -16.92 -11.08 -4.08
CA GLU A 136 -17.90 -11.57 -3.12
C GLU A 136 -18.52 -12.87 -3.60
N TYR A 137 -18.85 -13.73 -2.64
CA TYR A 137 -19.45 -15.03 -2.89
C TYR A 137 -20.90 -15.03 -2.40
N HIS A 138 -21.83 -15.37 -3.29
CA HIS A 138 -23.25 -15.38 -3.02
C HIS A 138 -23.86 -16.73 -3.41
N TYR A 139 -24.72 -17.30 -2.57
CA TYR A 139 -25.48 -18.49 -2.96
C TYR A 139 -26.61 -18.14 -3.94
N GLU A 140 -26.63 -18.82 -5.08
CA GLU A 140 -27.65 -18.72 -6.11
C GLU A 140 -28.40 -20.04 -6.26
N ILE A 141 -29.68 -19.95 -6.61
CA ILE A 141 -30.50 -21.06 -7.08
C ILE A 141 -30.69 -20.93 -8.59
N THR A 142 -30.40 -22.00 -9.32
CA THR A 142 -30.78 -22.19 -10.72
C THR A 142 -31.67 -23.43 -10.87
N TYR A 143 -32.31 -23.56 -12.03
CA TYR A 143 -33.10 -24.75 -12.37
C TYR A 143 -32.47 -25.40 -13.61
N ASN A 144 -32.24 -26.71 -13.56
CA ASN A 144 -31.76 -27.45 -14.72
C ASN A 144 -32.91 -27.70 -15.73
N ASP A 145 -32.60 -28.33 -16.85
CA ASP A 145 -33.59 -28.63 -17.91
C ASP A 145 -34.73 -29.55 -17.42
N ASP A 146 -34.48 -30.35 -16.37
CA ASP A 146 -35.47 -31.21 -15.72
C ASP A 146 -36.33 -30.47 -14.67
N GLY A 147 -36.11 -29.17 -14.46
CA GLY A 147 -36.82 -28.35 -13.47
C GLY A 147 -36.38 -28.60 -12.02
N VAL A 148 -35.28 -29.30 -11.80
CA VAL A 148 -34.70 -29.56 -10.49
C VAL A 148 -33.94 -28.34 -10.00
N LYS A 149 -34.18 -27.97 -8.73
CA LYS A 149 -33.49 -26.89 -8.03
C LYS A 149 -32.02 -27.26 -7.82
N VAL A 150 -31.10 -26.43 -8.32
CA VAL A 150 -29.65 -26.55 -8.12
C VAL A 150 -29.16 -25.33 -7.35
N GLU A 151 -28.42 -25.56 -6.27
CA GLU A 151 -27.74 -24.49 -5.53
C GLU A 151 -26.28 -24.41 -5.96
N SER A 152 -25.82 -23.21 -6.28
CA SER A 152 -24.44 -22.94 -6.68
C SER A 152 -23.89 -21.72 -5.94
N LEU A 153 -22.57 -21.67 -5.85
CA LEU A 153 -21.87 -20.49 -5.36
C LEU A 153 -21.57 -19.59 -6.56
N ARG A 154 -22.08 -18.36 -6.52
CA ARG A 154 -21.83 -17.32 -7.51
C ARG A 154 -20.73 -16.40 -7.00
N GLU A 155 -19.68 -16.26 -7.80
CA GLU A 155 -18.59 -15.32 -7.57
C GLU A 155 -18.87 -14.02 -8.32
N ILE A 156 -18.84 -12.88 -7.63
CA ILE A 156 -19.09 -11.56 -8.22
C ILE A 156 -17.94 -10.64 -7.85
N ASP A 157 -17.21 -10.13 -8.84
CA ASP A 157 -16.26 -9.04 -8.63
C ASP A 157 -17.01 -7.72 -8.45
N VAL A 158 -17.37 -7.40 -7.20
CA VAL A 158 -18.04 -6.14 -6.88
C VAL A 158 -17.10 -4.94 -6.94
N GLY A 159 -15.79 -5.18 -6.87
CA GLY A 159 -14.75 -4.15 -6.93
C GLY A 159 -14.70 -3.24 -5.70
N ARG A 160 -13.62 -2.46 -5.60
CA ARG A 160 -13.45 -1.37 -4.62
C ARG A 160 -12.72 -0.20 -5.26
N CYS A 161 -13.05 1.01 -4.84
CA CYS A 161 -12.28 2.20 -5.21
C CYS A 161 -11.16 2.45 -4.21
N LEU A 162 -9.94 2.62 -4.71
CA LEU A 162 -8.76 2.96 -3.94
C LEU A 162 -8.02 4.12 -4.60
N GLY A 163 -7.23 4.80 -3.78
CA GLY A 163 -6.39 5.91 -4.23
C GLY A 163 -6.63 7.18 -3.41
N SER A 164 -5.98 8.25 -3.83
CA SER A 164 -6.06 9.56 -3.21
C SER A 164 -6.29 10.63 -4.27
N CYS A 165 -7.30 11.44 -4.03
CA CYS A 165 -7.66 12.55 -4.90
C CYS A 165 -7.10 13.85 -4.35
N THR A 166 -5.79 14.02 -4.43
CA THR A 166 -5.17 15.29 -4.02
C THR A 166 -5.19 16.28 -5.17
N SER A 167 -5.62 17.52 -4.91
CA SER A 167 -5.54 18.66 -5.84
C SER A 167 -4.10 19.20 -6.02
N GLY A 168 -3.09 18.38 -5.73
CA GLY A 168 -1.70 18.77 -5.56
C GLY A 168 -1.30 19.00 -4.10
N SER A 169 0.01 18.94 -3.83
CA SER A 169 0.59 19.26 -2.54
C SER A 169 0.76 20.77 -2.40
N ARG A 170 0.33 21.36 -1.27
CA ARG A 170 0.61 22.77 -0.96
C ARG A 170 1.86 22.85 -0.10
N CYS A 171 2.79 23.73 -0.45
CA CYS A 171 3.95 23.96 0.39
C CYS A 171 3.57 24.77 1.63
N LEU A 172 3.67 24.17 2.82
CA LEU A 172 3.45 24.83 4.11
C LEU A 172 4.67 25.62 4.56
N LEU A 173 5.87 25.07 4.34
CA LEU A 173 7.13 25.68 4.75
C LEU A 173 8.12 25.63 3.59
N ARG A 174 8.54 26.81 3.12
CA ARG A 174 9.61 26.95 2.13
C ARG A 174 10.94 27.19 2.81
N SER A 175 12.02 26.79 2.16
CA SER A 175 13.37 27.09 2.59
C SER A 175 13.62 28.61 2.54
N ALA A 176 14.32 29.15 3.54
CA ALA A 176 14.66 30.57 3.57
C ALA A 176 15.79 30.90 2.57
N SER A 177 16.62 29.90 2.23
CA SER A 177 17.73 30.03 1.28
C SER A 177 17.32 29.76 -0.16
N ASP A 178 16.26 28.98 -0.39
CA ASP A 178 15.72 28.68 -1.72
C ASP A 178 14.19 28.69 -1.72
N LEU A 179 13.60 29.69 -2.38
CA LEU A 179 12.14 29.84 -2.48
C LEU A 179 11.47 28.75 -3.35
N GLY A 180 12.25 28.01 -4.16
CA GLY A 180 11.80 26.85 -4.90
C GLY A 180 11.78 25.56 -4.07
N GLU A 181 12.52 25.52 -2.96
CA GLU A 181 12.62 24.35 -2.08
C GLU A 181 11.52 24.38 -1.01
N CYS A 182 10.70 23.34 -0.98
CA CYS A 182 9.68 23.16 0.05
C CYS A 182 10.16 22.16 1.12
N LEU A 183 10.32 22.66 2.34
CA LEU A 183 10.72 21.88 3.52
C LEU A 183 9.56 21.07 4.11
N LEU A 184 8.32 21.55 3.95
CA LEU A 184 7.13 20.87 4.44
C LEU A 184 5.98 20.97 3.44
N TRP A 185 5.57 19.83 2.91
CA TRP A 185 4.36 19.71 2.09
C TRP A 185 3.18 19.34 2.97
N ALA A 186 2.06 20.05 2.82
CA ALA A 186 0.77 19.49 3.19
C ALA A 186 0.16 18.85 1.96
N GLU A 187 -0.47 17.70 2.18
CA GLU A 187 -1.47 17.20 1.25
C GLU A 187 -2.56 18.27 1.09
N GLY A 188 -2.94 18.57 -0.15
CA GLY A 188 -4.09 19.41 -0.43
C GLY A 188 -5.36 18.81 0.19
N GLN A 189 -6.42 19.63 0.33
CA GLN A 189 -7.72 19.12 0.73
C GLN A 189 -8.15 18.06 -0.31
N GLY A 190 -8.11 16.80 0.10
CA GLY A 190 -8.33 15.67 -0.79
C GLY A 190 -9.81 15.42 -0.97
N ASN A 191 -10.23 15.26 -2.21
CA ASN A 191 -11.54 14.71 -2.54
C ASN A 191 -11.60 13.23 -2.15
N ALA A 192 -12.80 12.68 -1.96
CA ALA A 192 -12.92 11.25 -1.74
C ALA A 192 -12.81 10.50 -3.08
N CYS A 193 -12.06 9.40 -3.11
CA CYS A 193 -12.10 8.45 -4.22
C CYS A 193 -13.34 7.57 -4.04
N VAL A 194 -14.32 7.74 -4.92
CA VAL A 194 -15.64 7.10 -4.79
C VAL A 194 -16.03 6.37 -6.08
N PRO A 195 -16.94 5.39 -6.01
CA PRO A 195 -17.42 4.73 -7.21
C PRO A 195 -18.31 5.65 -8.03
N GLN A 196 -18.14 5.62 -9.35
CA GLN A 196 -18.89 6.42 -10.31
C GLN A 196 -20.00 5.60 -10.98
N ASP A 197 -19.60 4.54 -11.68
CA ASP A 197 -20.50 3.68 -12.44
C ASP A 197 -20.62 2.29 -11.81
N TYR A 198 -21.74 1.63 -12.08
CA TYR A 198 -22.07 0.31 -11.56
C TYR A 198 -22.70 -0.58 -12.64
N GLU A 199 -22.44 -1.88 -12.54
CA GLU A 199 -23.15 -2.95 -13.24
C GLU A 199 -23.98 -3.76 -12.23
N SER A 200 -25.21 -4.14 -12.59
CA SER A 200 -26.10 -4.89 -11.70
C SER A 200 -26.09 -6.38 -12.00
N HIS A 201 -25.77 -7.20 -11.00
CA HIS A 201 -25.95 -8.65 -11.04
C HIS A 201 -27.23 -9.03 -10.29
N THR A 202 -28.20 -9.62 -10.98
CA THR A 202 -29.45 -10.08 -10.39
C THR A 202 -29.56 -11.60 -10.46
N PHE A 203 -29.90 -12.23 -9.34
CA PHE A 203 -30.01 -13.68 -9.21
C PHE A 203 -31.01 -14.10 -8.13
N LEU A 204 -31.40 -15.38 -8.14
CA LEU A 204 -32.27 -15.94 -7.12
C LEU A 204 -31.44 -16.44 -5.94
N SER A 205 -31.65 -15.88 -4.74
CA SER A 205 -30.97 -16.35 -3.52
C SER A 205 -31.47 -17.72 -3.06
N GLN A 206 -30.73 -18.36 -2.15
CA GLN A 206 -31.12 -19.63 -1.50
C GLN A 206 -32.53 -19.65 -0.86
N HIS A 207 -33.09 -18.47 -0.57
CA HIS A 207 -34.43 -18.30 0.01
C HIS A 207 -35.52 -18.03 -1.04
N GLY A 208 -35.21 -18.14 -2.33
CA GLY A 208 -36.14 -17.84 -3.43
C GLY A 208 -36.42 -16.35 -3.62
N GLN A 209 -35.67 -15.47 -2.96
CA GLN A 209 -35.77 -14.02 -3.13
C GLN A 209 -34.83 -13.55 -4.24
N ILE A 210 -35.30 -12.66 -5.10
CA ILE A 210 -34.45 -11.97 -6.06
C ILE A 210 -33.48 -11.06 -5.28
N ARG A 211 -32.18 -11.28 -5.46
CA ARG A 211 -31.11 -10.43 -4.96
C ARG A 211 -30.48 -9.68 -6.12
N THR A 212 -30.12 -8.43 -5.85
CA THR A 212 -29.35 -7.59 -6.77
C THR A 212 -28.09 -7.11 -6.05
N VAL A 213 -26.95 -7.34 -6.68
CA VAL A 213 -25.63 -6.88 -6.23
C VAL A 213 -25.11 -5.88 -7.25
N LEU A 214 -24.58 -4.75 -6.78
CA LEU A 214 -23.99 -3.72 -7.64
C LEU A 214 -22.47 -3.90 -7.65
N ALA A 215 -21.92 -4.15 -8.84
CA ALA A 215 -20.49 -4.19 -9.07
C ALA A 215 -20.03 -2.83 -9.59
N ILE A 216 -19.06 -2.23 -8.92
CA ILE A 216 -18.43 -0.98 -9.37
C ILE A 216 -17.78 -1.25 -10.72
N THR A 217 -17.89 -0.34 -11.69
CA THR A 217 -17.19 -0.44 -12.97
C THR A 217 -16.16 0.67 -13.17
N SER A 218 -16.35 1.83 -12.54
CA SER A 218 -15.42 2.97 -12.58
C SER A 218 -15.37 3.71 -11.23
N CYS A 219 -14.27 4.41 -11.00
CA CYS A 219 -14.05 5.23 -9.81
C CYS A 219 -13.63 6.64 -10.22
N LEU A 220 -14.00 7.66 -9.44
CA LEU A 220 -13.61 9.04 -9.68
C LEU A 220 -13.30 9.79 -8.39
N CYS A 221 -12.66 10.94 -8.58
CA CYS A 221 -12.43 11.91 -7.52
C CYS A 221 -13.61 12.87 -7.40
N GLN A 222 -14.40 12.75 -6.32
CA GLN A 222 -15.61 13.57 -6.12
C GLN A 222 -15.27 14.89 -5.41
N SER A 223 -15.51 16.00 -6.11
CA SER A 223 -15.35 17.39 -5.61
C SER A 223 -16.45 17.85 -4.69
#